data_AF-A0AA37GJP8-F1
#
_entry.id   AF-A0AA37GJP8-F1
#
_cell.length_a   1.000
_cell.length_b   1.000
_cell.length_c   1.000
_cell.angle_alpha   90.00
_cell.angle_beta   90.00
_cell.angle_gamma   90.00
#
_symmetry.space_group_name_H-M   'P 1'
#
loop_
_entity.id
_entity.type
_entity.pdbx_description
1 polymer ?
#
loop_
_entity_poly.entity_id
_entity_poly.type
_entity_poly.pdbx_seq_one_letter_code
_entity_poly.pdbx_strand_id
1 'polypeptide(L)'
;MKLSHTFAAAVLAAEATLATSCQSFRGQDVIHIKGGIGWRYYNENTNHWSWNAQTGHAVIQDDGWVYFDGNGKEFTANIWVSYKDGTTALYQPPNGRNGWCTLPSNGQYNIANVESWD
;
A
#
# COMPACT_ATOMS: atom_id res chain seq x y z
N MET A 1 -52.61 24.52 21.86
CA MET A 1 -51.18 24.75 22.17
C MET A 1 -50.38 23.73 21.37
N LYS A 2 -49.76 24.12 20.25
CA LYS A 2 -49.01 23.20 19.36
C LYS A 2 -47.51 23.36 19.68
N LEU A 3 -46.88 22.30 20.21
CA LEU A 3 -45.43 22.26 20.42
C LEU A 3 -44.74 21.84 19.12
N SER A 4 -44.08 22.81 18.50
CA SER A 4 -43.18 22.61 17.35
C SER A 4 -41.94 21.83 17.81
N HIS A 5 -41.80 20.59 17.33
CA HIS A 5 -40.60 19.79 17.54
C HIS A 5 -39.55 20.22 16.51
N THR A 6 -38.55 20.95 16.97
CA THR A 6 -37.39 21.30 16.15
C THR A 6 -36.47 20.08 16.12
N PHE A 7 -36.43 19.39 14.98
CA PHE A 7 -35.47 18.30 14.76
C PHE A 7 -34.09 18.92 14.53
N ALA A 8 -33.19 18.79 15.51
CA ALA A 8 -31.78 19.12 15.33
C ALA A 8 -31.15 18.06 14.41
N ALA A 9 -30.76 18.47 13.20
CA ALA A 9 -29.98 17.63 12.31
C ALA A 9 -28.55 17.52 12.87
N ALA A 10 -28.19 16.35 13.40
CA ALA A 10 -26.81 16.04 13.73
C ALA A 10 -26.03 15.88 12.42
N VAL A 11 -25.17 16.86 12.12
CA VAL A 11 -24.19 16.75 11.03
C VAL A 11 -23.09 15.82 11.53
N LEU A 12 -23.13 14.55 11.10
CA LEU A 12 -22.01 13.63 11.27
C LEU A 12 -20.89 14.10 10.34
N ALA A 13 -19.87 14.75 10.90
CA ALA A 13 -18.63 14.97 10.19
C ALA A 13 -17.97 13.61 9.99
N ALA A 14 -17.98 13.10 8.76
CA ALA A 14 -17.13 11.99 8.39
C ALA A 14 -15.69 12.50 8.38
N GLU A 15 -14.88 12.06 9.33
CA GLU A 15 -13.44 12.24 9.28
C GLU A 15 -12.93 11.45 8.06
N ALA A 16 -12.61 12.17 6.98
CA ALA A 16 -11.78 11.60 5.93
C ALA A 16 -10.42 11.35 6.55
N THR A 17 -10.16 10.11 6.96
CA THR A 17 -8.82 9.67 7.33
C THR A 17 -7.95 9.90 6.11
N LEU A 18 -7.12 10.95 6.17
CA LEU A 18 -6.11 11.21 5.14
C LEU A 18 -5.24 9.95 5.07
N ALA A 19 -5.33 9.25 3.95
CA ALA A 19 -4.55 8.04 3.71
C ALA A 19 -3.07 8.34 3.99
N THR A 20 -2.47 7.63 4.95
CA THR A 20 -1.09 7.88 5.31
C THR A 20 -0.19 7.35 4.21
N SER A 21 0.67 8.20 3.64
CA SER A 21 1.62 7.77 2.60
C SER A 21 2.61 6.75 3.15
N CYS A 22 2.97 5.75 2.34
CA CYS A 22 4.06 4.86 2.70
C CYS A 22 5.38 5.63 2.83
N GLN A 23 6.24 5.22 3.75
CA GLN A 23 7.63 5.65 3.71
C GLN A 23 8.24 5.13 2.43
N SER A 24 8.93 6.00 1.69
CA SER A 24 9.44 5.64 0.36
C SER A 24 10.81 6.21 0.09
N PHE A 25 11.64 5.39 -0.56
CA PHE A 25 12.92 5.77 -1.11
C PHE A 25 12.87 5.40 -2.58
N ARG A 26 12.87 6.39 -3.49
CA ARG A 26 12.80 6.19 -4.95
C ARG A 26 14.01 6.79 -5.63
N GLY A 27 14.60 6.05 -6.57
CA GLY A 27 15.80 6.46 -7.28
C GLY A 27 16.17 5.49 -8.40
N GLN A 28 17.32 5.69 -9.03
CA GLN A 28 17.85 4.72 -10.00
C GLN A 28 18.43 3.49 -9.28
N ASP A 29 19.08 3.69 -8.12
CA ASP A 29 19.75 2.64 -7.36
C ASP A 29 19.25 2.59 -5.91
N VAL A 30 18.00 2.17 -5.72
CA VAL A 30 17.49 1.88 -4.37
C VAL A 30 17.97 0.51 -3.93
N ILE A 31 18.40 0.39 -2.67
CA ILE A 31 18.92 -0.86 -2.10
C ILE A 31 17.99 -2.04 -2.42
N HIS A 32 18.55 -3.05 -3.07
CA HIS A 32 17.88 -4.31 -3.41
C HIS A 32 18.61 -5.42 -2.68
N ILE A 33 17.97 -5.99 -1.66
CA ILE A 33 18.57 -7.05 -0.87
C ILE A 33 18.25 -8.39 -1.53
N LYS A 34 19.28 -9.08 -2.04
CA LYS A 34 19.16 -10.46 -2.50
C LYS A 34 19.24 -11.41 -1.32
N GLY A 35 18.26 -12.32 -1.19
CA GLY A 35 18.31 -13.45 -0.26
C GLY A 35 17.42 -13.39 0.97
N GLY A 36 16.54 -12.39 1.10
CA GLY A 36 15.47 -12.41 2.11
C GLY A 36 14.33 -13.38 1.75
N ILE A 37 13.29 -13.45 2.60
CA ILE A 37 12.09 -14.23 2.28
C ILE A 37 11.44 -13.61 1.05
N GLY A 38 11.62 -14.27 -0.09
CA GLY A 38 11.17 -13.74 -1.37
C GLY A 38 9.69 -14.03 -1.58
N TRP A 39 8.87 -12.99 -1.51
CA TRP A 39 7.48 -13.05 -1.92
C TRP A 39 7.41 -12.51 -3.34
N ARG A 40 6.86 -13.31 -4.26
CA ARG A 40 6.49 -12.80 -5.57
C ARG A 40 5.06 -12.31 -5.48
N TYR A 41 4.83 -11.12 -6.00
CA TYR A 41 3.47 -10.65 -6.19
C TYR A 41 3.01 -10.97 -7.62
N TYR A 42 1.76 -11.41 -7.76
CA TYR A 42 1.15 -11.64 -9.09
C TYR A 42 0.01 -10.65 -9.31
N ASN A 43 -0.22 -10.28 -10.57
CA ASN A 43 -1.36 -9.47 -10.98
C ASN A 43 -2.60 -10.38 -11.15
N GLU A 44 -3.66 -10.18 -10.36
CA GLU A 44 -4.94 -10.89 -10.53
C GLU A 44 -6.07 -9.94 -10.98
N ASN A 45 -6.69 -10.31 -12.12
CA ASN A 45 -7.96 -9.85 -12.71
C ASN A 45 -8.05 -8.40 -13.26
N THR A 46 -8.97 -8.19 -14.22
CA THR A 46 -9.04 -7.10 -15.22
C THR A 46 -10.05 -5.98 -14.93
N ASN A 47 -10.95 -6.14 -13.95
CA ASN A 47 -11.89 -5.06 -13.56
C ASN A 47 -11.34 -4.19 -12.43
N HIS A 48 -10.52 -4.79 -11.57
CA HIS A 48 -9.66 -4.17 -10.55
C HIS A 48 -8.42 -5.06 -10.50
N TRP A 49 -7.24 -4.48 -10.74
CA TRP A 49 -6.01 -5.26 -10.65
C TRP A 49 -5.39 -5.07 -9.27
N SER A 50 -4.93 -6.16 -8.68
CA SER A 50 -4.18 -6.13 -7.44
C SER A 50 -2.92 -6.97 -7.60
N TRP A 51 -1.86 -6.56 -6.91
CA TRP A 51 -0.67 -7.36 -6.71
C TRP A 51 -0.81 -8.03 -5.36
N ASN A 52 -1.01 -9.34 -5.34
CA ASN A 52 -1.13 -10.11 -4.10
C ASN A 52 0.15 -10.90 -3.86
N ALA A 53 0.58 -10.98 -2.61
CA ALA A 53 1.69 -11.84 -2.25
C ALA A 53 1.31 -13.31 -2.48
N GLN A 54 2.23 -14.11 -3.03
CA GLN A 54 2.05 -15.56 -3.22
C GLN A 54 1.80 -16.32 -1.91
N THR A 55 2.27 -15.77 -0.81
CA THR A 55 2.07 -16.27 0.55
C THR A 55 1.82 -15.04 1.46
N GLY A 56 1.15 -15.19 2.61
CA GLY A 56 0.80 -14.03 3.47
C GLY A 56 -0.45 -13.26 3.01
N HIS A 57 -0.63 -12.04 3.52
CA HIS A 57 -1.82 -11.19 3.33
C HIS A 57 -1.52 -9.80 2.76
N ALA A 58 -0.28 -9.53 2.32
CA ALA A 58 0.08 -8.25 1.73
C ALA A 58 -0.51 -8.05 0.30
N VAL A 59 -0.99 -6.83 0.02
CA VAL A 59 -1.61 -6.47 -1.27
C VAL A 59 -1.25 -5.04 -1.70
N ILE A 60 -1.06 -4.82 -3.00
CA ILE A 60 -1.10 -3.48 -3.63
C ILE A 60 -2.35 -3.43 -4.51
N GLN A 61 -3.20 -2.43 -4.32
CA GLN A 61 -4.44 -2.21 -5.05
C GLN A 61 -4.25 -1.19 -6.18
N ASP A 62 -5.15 -1.20 -7.15
CA ASP A 62 -5.17 -0.33 -8.35
C ASP A 62 -5.38 1.17 -8.02
N ASP A 63 -5.98 1.47 -6.88
CA ASP A 63 -6.10 2.83 -6.33
C ASP A 63 -4.83 3.30 -5.58
N GLY A 64 -3.81 2.44 -5.49
CA GLY A 64 -2.51 2.74 -4.90
C GLY A 64 -2.43 2.46 -3.40
N TRP A 65 -3.44 1.85 -2.78
CA TRP A 65 -3.32 1.34 -1.41
C TRP A 65 -2.41 0.12 -1.34
N VAL A 66 -1.61 0.07 -0.29
CA VAL A 66 -0.70 -1.02 0.01
C VAL A 66 -0.94 -1.47 1.43
N TYR A 67 -1.11 -2.78 1.61
CA TYR A 67 -1.14 -3.39 2.93
C TYR A 67 0.13 -4.19 3.17
N PHE A 68 0.77 -3.93 4.31
CA PHE A 68 1.88 -4.69 4.84
C PHE A 68 1.36 -5.57 5.97
N ASP A 69 1.64 -6.86 5.90
CA ASP A 69 1.19 -7.85 6.88
C ASP A 69 2.24 -8.15 7.97
N GLY A 70 3.43 -7.54 7.87
CA GLY A 70 4.61 -8.13 8.50
C GLY A 70 5.20 -7.56 9.79
N ASN A 71 6.11 -8.38 10.33
CA ASN A 71 7.00 -8.10 11.45
C ASN A 71 8.48 -8.12 10.99
N GLY A 72 8.72 -8.10 9.68
CA GLY A 72 10.02 -8.34 9.03
C GLY A 72 10.29 -9.83 8.82
N LYS A 73 10.23 -10.64 9.87
CA LYS A 73 10.83 -11.99 9.90
C LYS A 73 10.10 -13.09 9.13
N GLU A 74 8.79 -13.03 9.00
CA GLU A 74 7.97 -14.11 8.39
C GLU A 74 6.94 -13.57 7.38
N PHE A 75 6.91 -12.25 7.21
CA PHE A 75 5.82 -11.52 6.57
C PHE A 75 6.36 -10.19 6.02
N THR A 76 5.67 -9.58 5.06
CA THR A 76 6.21 -8.44 4.31
C THR A 76 6.20 -7.15 5.12
N ALA A 77 7.40 -6.61 5.40
CA ALA A 77 7.61 -5.27 5.97
C ALA A 77 8.25 -4.29 4.98
N ASN A 78 8.86 -4.80 3.91
CA ASN A 78 9.56 -4.03 2.88
C ASN A 78 9.09 -4.48 1.50
N ILE A 79 8.64 -3.56 0.65
CA ILE A 79 8.30 -3.85 -0.74
C ILE A 79 9.18 -3.02 -1.65
N TRP A 80 9.85 -3.69 -2.59
CA TRP A 80 10.59 -3.07 -3.66
C TRP A 80 9.86 -3.21 -4.98
N VAL A 81 9.76 -2.09 -5.68
CA VAL A 81 9.02 -1.96 -6.92
C VAL A 81 9.99 -1.51 -7.99
N SER A 82 10.05 -2.26 -9.09
CA SER A 82 10.60 -1.73 -10.34
C SER A 82 9.48 -1.16 -11.19
N TYR A 83 9.74 0.01 -11.74
CA TYR A 83 8.82 0.72 -12.63
C TYR A 83 9.22 0.54 -14.09
N LYS A 84 8.25 0.67 -15.00
CA LYS A 84 8.50 0.58 -16.46
C LYS A 84 9.35 1.73 -16.98
N ASP A 85 9.49 2.82 -16.21
CA ASP A 85 10.41 3.94 -16.51
C ASP A 85 11.87 3.65 -16.11
N GLY A 86 12.17 2.47 -15.57
CA GLY A 86 13.49 2.05 -15.14
C GLY A 86 13.88 2.50 -13.73
N THR A 87 13.05 3.30 -13.06
CA THR A 87 13.27 3.65 -11.66
C THR A 87 12.85 2.51 -10.73
N THR A 88 13.38 2.56 -9.51
CA THR A 88 13.10 1.59 -8.46
C THR A 88 12.70 2.31 -7.19
N ALA A 89 11.88 1.67 -6.35
CA ALA A 89 11.51 2.23 -5.06
C ALA A 89 11.40 1.15 -3.99
N LEU A 90 11.76 1.52 -2.76
CA LEU A 90 11.51 0.75 -1.55
C LEU A 90 10.39 1.44 -0.77
N TYR A 91 9.38 0.66 -0.38
CA TYR A 91 8.22 1.09 0.39
C TYR A 91 8.15 0.35 1.72
N GLN A 92 7.81 1.11 2.76
CA GLN A 92 7.60 0.62 4.11
C GLN A 92 6.33 1.24 4.71
N PRO A 93 5.63 0.53 5.61
CA PRO A 93 4.54 1.12 6.35
C PRO A 93 5.08 2.24 7.27
N PRO A 94 4.30 3.29 7.56
CA PRO A 94 4.77 4.44 8.36
C PRO A 94 5.32 4.09 9.75
N ASN A 95 4.87 2.96 10.30
CA ASN A 95 5.29 2.46 11.61
C ASN A 95 6.46 1.44 11.53
N GLY A 96 6.95 1.14 10.32
CA GLY A 96 8.02 0.17 10.05
C GLY A 96 7.66 -1.29 10.31
N ARG A 97 6.38 -1.62 10.49
CA ARG A 97 5.89 -2.97 10.77
C ARG A 97 4.81 -3.41 9.79
N ASN A 98 3.59 -2.89 9.95
CA ASN A 98 2.41 -3.37 9.24
C ASN A 98 1.36 -2.27 9.04
N GLY A 99 0.32 -2.61 8.29
CA GLY A 99 -0.86 -1.76 8.09
C GLY A 99 -0.94 -1.19 6.68
N TRP A 100 -1.94 -0.32 6.51
CA TRP A 100 -2.26 0.31 5.23
C TRP A 100 -1.50 1.62 5.05
N CYS A 101 -0.99 1.84 3.85
CA CYS A 101 -0.50 3.13 3.41
C CYS A 101 -0.67 3.28 1.89
N THR A 102 -0.43 4.47 1.36
CA THR A 102 -0.58 4.75 -0.08
C THR A 102 0.75 4.94 -0.79
N LEU A 103 0.83 4.44 -2.02
CA LEU A 103 1.89 4.78 -2.96
C LEU A 103 1.79 6.26 -3.38
N PRO A 104 2.90 6.86 -3.85
CA PRO A 104 2.84 8.14 -4.55
C PRO A 104 1.82 8.10 -5.69
N SER A 105 1.12 9.21 -5.90
CA SER A 105 0.09 9.32 -6.93
C SER A 105 0.57 8.79 -8.28
N ASN A 106 -0.26 7.95 -8.89
CA ASN A 106 -0.02 7.26 -10.17
C ASN A 106 1.16 6.26 -10.19
N GLY A 107 1.86 6.04 -9.08
CA GLY A 107 2.96 5.08 -9.02
C GLY A 107 2.50 3.67 -9.40
N GLN A 108 1.28 3.31 -9.01
CA GLN A 108 0.73 1.99 -9.22
C GLN A 108 0.54 1.64 -10.72
N TYR A 109 0.24 2.61 -11.59
CA TYR A 109 0.04 2.36 -13.03
C TYR A 109 1.33 2.02 -13.80
N ASN A 110 2.50 2.33 -13.20
CA ASN A 110 3.79 2.16 -13.86
C ASN A 110 4.58 0.96 -13.33
N ILE A 111 3.98 0.11 -12.50
CA ILE A 111 4.66 -1.05 -11.90
C ILE A 111 5.03 -2.07 -13.00
N ALA A 112 6.28 -2.52 -13.00
CA ALA A 112 6.80 -3.58 -13.87
C ALA A 112 6.96 -4.90 -13.11
N ASN A 113 7.55 -4.86 -11.92
CA ASN A 113 7.70 -6.00 -11.03
C ASN A 113 7.67 -5.54 -9.57
N VAL A 114 7.28 -6.44 -8.68
CA VAL A 114 7.23 -6.21 -7.24
C VAL A 114 7.88 -7.38 -6.53
N GLU A 115 8.81 -7.07 -5.65
CA GLU A 115 9.52 -8.01 -4.79
C GLU A 115 9.41 -7.52 -3.34
N SER A 116 9.41 -8.44 -2.38
CA SER A 116 9.57 -8.08 -0.97
C SER A 116 10.59 -8.98 -0.29
N TRP A 117 11.11 -8.47 0.83
CA TRP A 117 12.06 -9.16 1.70
C TRP A 117 11.92 -8.66 3.15
N ASP A 118 12.68 -9.26 4.05
CA ASP A 118 12.91 -8.76 5.42
C ASP A 118 14.06 -7.74 5.45
#